data_AF-A0A3M0Y9N3-F1
#
_entry.id   AF-A0A3M0Y9N3-F1
#
_cell.length_a   1.000
_cell.length_b   1.000
_cell.length_c   1.000
_cell.angle_alpha   90.00
_cell.angle_beta   90.00
_cell.angle_gamma   90.00
#
_symmetry.space_group_name_H-M   'P 1'
#
loop_
_entity.id
_entity.type
_entity.pdbx_description
1 polymer ?
#
loop_
_entity_poly.entity_id
_entity_poly.type
_entity_poly.pdbx_seq_one_letter_code
_entity_poly.pdbx_strand_id
1 'polypeptide(L)'
;MIVGAYKAFDRAMLNAANAAVRGWNFVTGERKEELANKLITLATISSSVGAFSLHPLIGIPHSSLALYLTHLIHETNSEVAKVEREALEKSLKDMDVEASKGDYQMVSAGSLAMTLAGTSFASSEKDLPSKVFYGSLALAGLFSAASFYVMRSEENPPSRKNVLSRAWEKTKEIASRARDYL
;
A
#
# COMPACT_ATOMS: atom_id res chain seq x y z
N MET A 1 26.38 -14.84 1.15
CA MET A 1 25.21 -15.56 1.68
C MET A 1 24.04 -14.62 2.00
N ILE A 2 24.24 -13.57 2.80
CA ILE A 2 23.21 -12.58 3.18
C ILE A 2 22.58 -11.86 1.98
N VAL A 3 23.39 -11.41 1.00
CA VAL A 3 22.91 -10.75 -0.23
C VAL A 3 22.02 -11.67 -1.09
N GLY A 4 22.28 -12.98 -1.08
CA GLY A 4 21.46 -13.96 -1.81
C GLY A 4 20.09 -14.16 -1.18
N ALA A 5 20.03 -14.25 0.14
CA ALA A 5 18.78 -14.36 0.89
C ALA A 5 17.90 -13.10 0.74
N TYR A 6 18.51 -11.90 0.77
CA TYR A 6 17.79 -10.65 0.54
C TYR A 6 17.16 -10.58 -0.85
N LYS A 7 17.91 -10.95 -1.90
CA LYS A 7 17.37 -10.97 -3.28
C LYS A 7 16.24 -11.98 -3.45
N ALA A 8 16.31 -13.13 -2.77
CA ALA A 8 15.24 -14.13 -2.81
C ALA A 8 13.97 -13.61 -2.13
N PHE A 9 14.10 -12.98 -0.96
CA PHE A 9 13.00 -12.34 -0.26
C PHE A 9 12.38 -11.20 -1.06
N ASP A 10 13.19 -10.29 -1.61
CA ASP A 10 12.71 -9.16 -2.41
C ASP A 10 11.91 -9.62 -3.64
N ARG A 11 12.38 -10.68 -4.33
CA ARG A 11 11.63 -11.29 -5.45
C ARG A 11 10.30 -11.91 -5.00
N ALA A 12 10.29 -12.60 -3.87
CA ALA A 12 9.06 -13.19 -3.34
C ALA A 12 8.03 -12.10 -3.01
N MET A 13 8.47 -11.01 -2.37
CA MET A 13 7.62 -9.86 -2.06
C MET A 13 7.11 -9.15 -3.32
N LEU A 14 7.97 -8.96 -4.34
CA LEU A 14 7.55 -8.39 -5.62
C LEU A 14 6.54 -9.29 -6.35
N ASN A 15 6.73 -10.62 -6.34
CA ASN A 15 5.77 -11.54 -6.93
C ASN A 15 4.41 -11.49 -6.22
N ALA A 16 4.42 -11.43 -4.88
CA ALA A 16 3.20 -11.24 -4.10
C ALA A 16 2.52 -9.90 -4.40
N ALA A 17 3.29 -8.82 -4.51
CA ALA A 17 2.77 -7.50 -4.86
C ALA A 17 2.18 -7.46 -6.27
N ASN A 18 2.84 -8.07 -7.26
CA ASN A 18 2.31 -8.22 -8.62
C ASN A 18 0.97 -8.97 -8.61
N ALA A 19 0.87 -10.08 -7.87
CA ALA A 19 -0.38 -10.83 -7.74
C ALA A 19 -1.47 -10.00 -7.05
N ALA A 20 -1.13 -9.27 -5.99
CA ALA A 20 -2.05 -8.40 -5.26
C ALA A 20 -2.57 -7.25 -6.14
N VAL A 21 -1.70 -6.59 -6.91
CA VAL A 21 -2.08 -5.51 -7.82
C VAL A 21 -2.99 -6.02 -8.93
N ARG A 22 -2.67 -7.17 -9.54
CA ARG A 22 -3.55 -7.79 -10.54
C ARG A 22 -4.90 -8.17 -9.95
N GLY A 23 -4.92 -8.75 -8.75
CA GLY A 23 -6.15 -9.08 -8.04
C GLY A 23 -6.98 -7.84 -7.72
N TRP A 24 -6.35 -6.79 -7.20
CA TRP A 24 -6.99 -5.50 -6.92
C TRP A 24 -7.58 -4.89 -8.19
N ASN A 25 -6.77 -4.74 -9.24
CA ASN A 25 -7.18 -4.21 -10.53
C ASN A 25 -8.36 -4.99 -11.14
N PHE A 26 -8.36 -6.32 -11.00
CA PHE A 26 -9.48 -7.14 -11.43
C PHE A 26 -10.75 -6.84 -10.63
N VAL A 27 -10.64 -6.73 -9.30
CA VAL A 27 -11.79 -6.53 -8.41
C VAL A 27 -12.36 -5.12 -8.52
N THR A 28 -11.52 -4.09 -8.49
CA THR A 28 -11.92 -2.68 -8.35
C THR A 28 -11.80 -1.88 -9.64
N GLY A 29 -11.00 -2.34 -10.61
CA GLY A 29 -10.67 -1.58 -11.82
C GLY A 29 -9.56 -0.56 -11.61
N GLU A 30 -9.07 -0.44 -10.38
CA GLU A 30 -8.09 0.57 -9.97
C GLU A 30 -6.65 0.18 -10.34
N ARG A 31 -5.78 1.19 -10.38
CA ARG A 31 -4.35 1.04 -10.70
C ARG A 31 -3.51 0.79 -9.44
N LYS A 32 -2.23 0.44 -9.64
CA LYS A 32 -1.28 0.22 -8.53
C LYS A 32 -1.05 1.49 -7.70
N GLU A 33 -1.05 2.67 -8.35
CA GLU A 33 -0.89 3.96 -7.66
C GLU A 33 -2.02 4.22 -6.66
N GLU A 34 -3.26 3.88 -7.02
CA GLU A 34 -4.43 4.03 -6.16
C GLU A 34 -4.37 3.06 -4.98
N LEU A 35 -3.94 1.82 -5.22
CA LEU A 35 -3.71 0.84 -4.14
C LEU A 35 -2.58 1.28 -3.20
N ALA A 36 -1.44 1.73 -3.72
CA ALA A 36 -0.33 2.23 -2.93
C ALA A 36 -0.75 3.43 -2.06
N ASN A 37 -1.48 4.38 -2.65
CA ASN A 37 -1.99 5.54 -1.94
C ASN A 37 -2.96 5.15 -0.81
N LYS A 38 -3.82 4.15 -1.03
CA LYS A 38 -4.69 3.61 0.03
C LYS A 38 -3.88 2.96 1.15
N LEU A 39 -2.85 2.18 0.81
CA LEU A 39 -1.97 1.55 1.79
C LEU A 39 -1.21 2.60 2.62
N ILE A 40 -0.67 3.64 2.02
CA ILE A 40 0.03 4.69 2.78
C ILE A 40 -0.92 5.51 3.66
N THR A 41 -2.17 5.72 3.22
CA THR A 41 -3.20 6.32 4.07
C THR A 41 -3.52 5.43 5.28
N LEU A 42 -3.63 4.11 5.09
CA LEU A 42 -3.82 3.17 6.20
C LEU A 42 -2.62 3.16 7.15
N ALA A 43 -1.39 3.32 6.63
CA ALA A 43 -0.19 3.45 7.45
C ALA A 43 -0.27 4.69 8.35
N THR A 44 -0.67 5.83 7.79
CA THR A 44 -0.82 7.10 8.51
C THR A 44 -1.93 7.06 9.56
N ILE A 45 -3.07 6.44 9.25
CA ILE A 45 -4.14 6.23 10.24
C ILE A 45 -3.61 5.36 11.39
N SER A 46 -2.92 4.27 11.07
CA SER A 46 -2.39 3.33 12.07
C SER A 46 -1.36 4.01 13.00
N SER A 47 -0.38 4.73 12.45
CA SER A 47 0.62 5.43 13.26
C SER A 47 -0.01 6.53 14.13
N SER A 48 -0.99 7.25 13.60
CA SER A 48 -1.73 8.30 14.30
C SER A 48 -2.53 7.76 15.48
N VAL A 49 -3.24 6.64 15.32
CA VAL A 49 -3.95 5.96 16.42
C VAL A 49 -3.01 5.61 17.57
N GLY A 50 -1.81 5.13 17.25
CA GLY A 50 -0.78 4.88 18.26
C GLY A 50 -0.38 6.14 19.00
N ALA A 51 -0.05 7.20 18.27
CA ALA A 51 0.39 8.45 18.89
C ALA A 51 -0.70 9.04 19.81
N PHE A 52 -1.97 8.96 19.41
CA PHE A 52 -3.10 9.33 20.27
C PHE A 52 -3.23 8.46 21.51
N SER A 53 -2.96 7.15 21.40
CA SER A 53 -3.03 6.22 22.53
C SER A 53 -1.96 6.49 23.59
N LEU A 54 -0.79 7.02 23.21
CA LEU A 54 0.22 7.48 24.17
C LEU A 54 -0.18 8.81 24.81
N HIS A 55 -0.42 9.83 24.00
CA HIS A 55 -0.75 11.15 24.51
C HIS A 55 -1.42 12.03 23.44
N PRO A 56 -2.62 12.58 23.67
CA PRO A 56 -3.32 13.41 22.68
C PRO A 56 -2.53 14.64 22.21
N LEU A 57 -1.79 15.31 23.10
CA LEU A 57 -0.95 16.46 22.73
C LEU A 57 0.22 16.11 21.78
N ILE A 58 0.63 14.85 21.72
CA ILE A 58 1.61 14.34 20.76
C ILE A 58 0.89 13.82 19.52
N GLY A 59 -0.24 13.14 19.72
CA GLY A 59 -1.07 12.59 18.66
C GLY A 59 -1.52 13.62 17.63
N ILE A 60 -1.98 14.79 18.06
CA ILE A 60 -2.44 15.86 17.16
C ILE A 60 -1.34 16.34 16.20
N PRO A 61 -0.19 16.89 16.67
CA PRO A 61 0.86 17.36 15.76
C PRO A 61 1.45 16.23 14.92
N HIS A 62 1.60 15.02 15.49
CA HIS A 62 2.06 13.85 14.74
C HIS A 62 1.11 13.52 13.58
N SER A 63 -0.20 13.48 13.84
CA SER A 63 -1.20 13.14 12.81
C SER A 63 -1.23 14.18 11.70
N SER A 64 -1.15 15.47 12.04
CA SER A 64 -1.08 16.55 11.05
C SER A 64 0.15 16.41 10.15
N LEU A 65 1.32 16.14 10.73
CA LEU A 65 2.55 15.93 9.98
C LEU A 65 2.47 14.66 9.10
N ALA A 66 1.95 13.57 9.65
CA ALA A 66 1.81 12.30 8.92
C ALA A 66 0.83 12.42 7.75
N LEU A 67 -0.26 13.16 7.90
CA LEU A 67 -1.19 13.50 6.81
C LEU A 67 -0.51 14.34 5.74
N TYR A 68 0.26 15.36 6.13
CA TYR A 68 1.03 16.18 5.19
C TYR A 68 2.01 15.33 4.36
N LEU A 69 2.79 14.47 5.01
CA LEU A 69 3.72 13.57 4.33
C LEU A 69 2.98 12.56 3.42
N THR A 70 1.80 12.11 3.82
CA THR A 70 0.96 11.23 3.00
C THR A 70 0.58 11.89 1.67
N HIS A 71 0.19 13.17 1.70
CA HIS A 71 -0.13 13.91 0.48
C HIS A 71 1.08 14.03 -0.45
N LEU A 72 2.27 14.33 0.08
CA LEU A 72 3.50 14.38 -0.73
C LEU A 72 3.82 13.02 -1.37
N ILE A 73 3.59 11.92 -0.65
CA ILE A 73 3.77 10.57 -1.19
C ILE A 73 2.73 10.27 -2.28
N HIS A 74 1.48 10.70 -2.11
CA HIS A 74 0.44 10.53 -3.13
C HIS A 74 0.79 11.26 -4.43
N GLU A 75 1.31 12.49 -4.34
CA GLU A 75 1.79 13.26 -5.48
C GLU A 75 2.96 12.55 -6.17
N THR A 76 3.97 12.14 -5.39
CA THR A 76 5.15 11.43 -5.90
C THR A 76 4.76 10.11 -6.60
N ASN A 77 3.85 9.32 -6.01
CA ASN A 77 3.37 8.08 -6.60
C ASN A 77 2.65 8.33 -7.94
N SER A 78 1.88 9.42 -8.01
CA SER A 78 1.16 9.80 -9.23
C SER A 78 2.12 10.22 -10.35
N GLU A 79 3.18 10.97 -10.02
CA GLU A 79 4.24 11.33 -10.97
C GLU A 79 5.01 10.11 -11.48
N VAL A 80 5.44 9.22 -10.57
CA VAL A 80 6.15 7.98 -10.94
C VAL A 80 5.28 7.12 -11.85
N ALA A 81 4.00 6.93 -11.50
CA ALA A 81 3.11 6.14 -12.32
C ALA A 81 2.84 6.80 -13.68
N LYS A 82 2.82 8.13 -13.77
CA LYS A 82 2.72 8.84 -15.05
C LYS A 82 3.94 8.58 -15.92
N VAL A 83 5.15 8.68 -15.37
CA VAL A 83 6.40 8.41 -16.08
C VAL A 83 6.47 6.96 -16.57
N GLU A 84 6.10 6.00 -15.73
CA GLU A 84 6.07 4.58 -16.11
C GLU A 84 5.07 4.30 -17.24
N ARG A 85 3.90 4.95 -17.22
CA ARG A 85 2.90 4.84 -18.30
C ARG A 85 3.42 5.39 -19.62
N GLU A 86 4.01 6.57 -19.59
CA GLU A 86 4.60 7.18 -20.79
C GLU A 86 5.74 6.33 -21.36
N ALA A 87 6.55 5.69 -20.50
CA ALA A 87 7.61 4.79 -20.92
C ALA A 87 7.07 3.52 -21.59
N LEU A 88 6.02 2.92 -21.02
CA LEU A 88 5.34 1.75 -21.59
C LEU A 88 4.68 2.06 -22.94
N GLU A 89 4.02 3.22 -23.06
CA GLU A 89 3.38 3.65 -24.30
C GLU A 89 4.40 3.93 -25.41
N LYS A 90 5.56 4.49 -25.07
CA LYS A 90 6.63 4.82 -26.03
C LYS A 90 7.53 3.62 -26.37
N SER A 91 7.27 2.43 -25.81
CA SER A 91 8.12 1.22 -25.95
C SER A 91 9.59 1.47 -25.57
N LEU A 92 9.85 2.48 -24.73
CA LEU A 92 11.20 2.81 -24.26
C LEU A 92 11.50 1.86 -23.09
N LYS A 93 12.21 0.77 -23.39
CA LYS A 93 12.59 -0.26 -22.41
C LYS A 93 13.49 0.28 -21.27
N ASP A 94 14.19 1.40 -21.47
CA ASP A 94 15.44 1.67 -20.73
C ASP A 94 15.59 3.10 -20.14
N MET A 95 14.53 3.85 -19.81
CA MET A 95 14.73 5.13 -19.08
C MET A 95 14.55 4.97 -17.58
N ASP A 96 15.66 4.93 -16.84
CA ASP A 96 15.86 5.32 -15.42
C ASP A 96 14.87 4.83 -14.34
N VAL A 97 13.93 3.95 -14.68
CA VAL A 97 13.01 3.33 -13.72
C VAL A 97 13.79 2.43 -12.75
N GLU A 98 14.93 1.88 -13.17
CA GLU A 98 15.81 1.10 -12.28
C GLU A 98 16.54 1.97 -11.25
N ALA A 99 16.91 3.21 -11.58
CA ALA A 99 17.54 4.13 -10.63
C ALA A 99 16.54 4.58 -9.56
N SER A 100 15.30 4.91 -9.94
CA SER A 100 14.25 5.25 -8.97
C SER A 100 13.88 4.06 -8.07
N LYS A 101 13.90 2.82 -8.60
CA LYS A 101 13.68 1.58 -7.84
C LYS A 101 14.73 1.31 -6.76
N GLY A 102 15.94 1.86 -6.89
CA GLY A 102 17.02 1.74 -5.89
C GLY A 102 16.70 2.47 -4.58
N ASP A 103 16.20 3.70 -4.66
CA ASP A 103 15.83 4.50 -3.48
C ASP A 103 14.65 3.86 -2.72
N TYR A 104 13.70 3.25 -3.45
CA TYR A 104 12.59 2.52 -2.83
C TYR A 104 13.01 1.29 -2.00
N GLN A 105 14.19 0.71 -2.25
CA GLN A 105 14.68 -0.42 -1.46
C GLN A 105 15.02 -0.01 -0.03
N MET A 106 15.69 1.13 0.17
CA MET A 106 16.02 1.63 1.51
C MET A 106 14.77 1.99 2.31
N VAL A 107 13.76 2.59 1.68
CA VAL A 107 12.51 2.97 2.37
C VAL A 107 11.68 1.74 2.73
N SER A 108 11.68 0.68 1.90
CA SER A 108 11.04 -0.59 2.21
C SER A 108 11.72 -1.34 3.37
N ALA A 109 13.06 -1.32 3.44
CA ALA A 109 13.82 -1.94 4.51
C ALA A 109 13.58 -1.23 5.85
N GLY A 110 13.55 0.11 5.86
CA GLY A 110 13.20 0.90 7.05
C GLY A 110 11.78 0.61 7.56
N SER A 111 10.82 0.47 6.64
CA SER A 111 9.42 0.15 6.98
C SER A 111 9.26 -1.26 7.56
N LEU A 112 9.98 -2.24 7.00
CA LEU A 112 10.02 -3.60 7.54
C LEU A 112 10.73 -3.65 8.90
N ALA A 113 11.82 -2.89 9.09
CA ALA A 113 12.49 -2.78 10.38
C ALA A 113 11.55 -2.18 11.45
N MET A 114 10.77 -1.14 11.11
CA MET A 114 9.75 -0.61 12.01
C MET A 114 8.66 -1.63 12.34
N THR A 115 8.27 -2.47 11.38
CA THR A 115 7.31 -3.55 11.61
C THR A 115 7.82 -4.56 12.64
N LEU A 116 9.07 -5.02 12.47
CA LEU A 116 9.70 -5.98 13.37
C LEU A 116 9.95 -5.39 14.76
N ALA A 117 10.39 -4.14 14.82
CA ALA A 117 10.58 -3.43 16.08
C ALA A 117 9.24 -3.25 16.82
N GLY A 118 8.21 -2.72 16.13
CA GLY A 118 6.89 -2.49 16.71
C GLY A 118 6.24 -3.77 17.23
N THR A 119 6.31 -4.87 16.48
CA THR A 119 5.78 -6.17 16.94
C THR A 119 6.53 -6.69 18.18
N SER A 120 7.86 -6.57 18.18
CA SER A 120 8.69 -7.00 19.31
C SER A 120 8.35 -6.22 20.58
N PHE A 121 8.28 -4.89 20.50
CA PHE A 121 7.93 -4.04 21.64
C PHE A 121 6.47 -4.22 22.10
N ALA A 122 5.52 -4.35 21.18
CA ALA A 122 4.11 -4.60 21.53
C ALA A 122 3.94 -5.90 22.32
N SER A 123 4.75 -6.93 22.03
CA SER A 123 4.70 -8.21 22.72
C SER A 123 5.31 -8.19 24.13
N SER A 124 6.28 -7.29 24.37
CA SER A 124 6.97 -7.18 25.66
C SER A 124 6.29 -6.22 26.63
N GLU A 125 5.54 -5.26 26.11
CA GLU A 125 4.86 -4.28 26.93
C GLU A 125 3.78 -4.91 27.80
N LYS A 126 3.48 -4.27 28.93
CA LYS A 126 2.39 -4.70 29.82
C LYS A 126 1.23 -3.71 29.83
N ASP A 127 1.56 -2.43 29.70
CA ASP A 127 0.59 -1.33 29.68
C ASP A 127 -0.14 -1.23 28.34
N LEU A 128 -1.44 -0.95 28.39
CA LEU A 128 -2.32 -0.98 27.22
C LEU A 128 -2.01 0.17 26.22
N PRO A 129 -1.88 1.44 26.64
CA PRO A 129 -1.38 2.54 25.80
C PRO A 129 -0.10 2.19 25.03
N SER A 130 0.92 1.70 25.72
CA SER A 130 2.21 1.37 25.08
C SER A 130 2.08 0.20 24.10
N LYS A 131 1.30 -0.84 24.43
CA LYS A 131 0.98 -1.94 23.50
C LYS A 131 0.28 -1.46 22.24
N VAL A 132 -0.72 -0.59 22.38
CA VAL A 132 -1.47 -0.04 21.24
C VAL A 132 -0.55 0.79 20.36
N PHE A 133 0.32 1.61 20.95
CA PHE A 133 1.32 2.39 20.22
C PHE A 133 2.27 1.53 19.40
N TYR A 134 2.95 0.57 20.02
CA TYR A 134 3.91 -0.27 19.30
C TYR A 134 3.23 -1.19 18.29
N GLY A 135 2.03 -1.69 18.60
CA GLY A 135 1.23 -2.48 17.67
C GLY A 135 0.79 -1.67 16.45
N SER A 136 0.43 -0.41 16.65
CA SER A 136 0.02 0.46 15.55
C SER A 136 1.22 0.95 14.71
N LEU A 137 2.39 1.14 15.33
CA LEU A 137 3.66 1.36 14.61
C LEU A 137 4.02 0.14 13.75
N ALA A 138 3.80 -1.07 14.26
CA ALA A 138 4.03 -2.28 13.50
C ALA A 138 3.12 -2.35 12.26
N LEU A 139 1.83 -2.08 12.43
CA LEU A 139 0.87 -2.01 11.32
C LEU A 139 1.22 -0.90 10.33
N ALA A 140 1.62 0.27 10.81
CA ALA A 140 2.06 1.36 9.96
C ALA A 140 3.29 0.97 9.12
N GLY A 141 4.28 0.33 9.73
CA GLY A 141 5.45 -0.21 9.03
C GLY A 141 5.07 -1.22 7.94
N LEU A 142 4.12 -2.12 8.24
CA LEU A 142 3.66 -3.13 7.30
C LEU A 142 2.96 -2.50 6.10
N PHE A 143 2.04 -1.57 6.34
CA PHE A 143 1.32 -0.88 5.26
C PHE A 143 2.25 -0.02 4.41
N SER A 144 3.21 0.68 5.02
CA SER A 144 4.23 1.43 4.28
C SER A 144 5.07 0.50 3.41
N ALA A 145 5.57 -0.62 3.96
CA ALA A 145 6.32 -1.60 3.19
C ALA A 145 5.49 -2.16 2.02
N ALA A 146 4.22 -2.51 2.26
CA ALA A 146 3.31 -2.99 1.23
C ALA A 146 3.11 -1.94 0.12
N SER A 147 2.90 -0.67 0.49
CA SER A 147 2.79 0.45 -0.47
C SER A 147 4.01 0.54 -1.38
N PHE A 148 5.22 0.41 -0.83
CA PHE A 148 6.46 0.44 -1.63
C PHE A 148 6.57 -0.73 -2.59
N TYR A 149 6.25 -1.94 -2.14
CA TYR A 149 6.25 -3.11 -3.02
C TYR A 149 5.18 -3.03 -4.11
N VAL A 150 4.01 -2.46 -3.81
CA VAL A 150 2.96 -2.20 -4.80
C VAL A 150 3.43 -1.19 -5.85
N MET A 151 4.08 -0.09 -5.47
CA MET A 151 4.61 0.86 -6.46
C MET A 151 5.71 0.27 -7.34
N ARG A 152 6.56 -0.60 -6.78
CA ARG A 152 7.61 -1.32 -7.53
C ARG A 152 7.07 -2.42 -8.46
N SER A 153 5.82 -2.83 -8.27
CA SER A 153 5.18 -3.87 -9.09
C SER A 153 4.99 -3.43 -10.55
N GLU A 154 4.77 -4.39 -11.44
CA GLU A 154 4.50 -4.11 -12.85
C GLU A 154 3.21 -3.31 -13.01
N GLU A 155 3.27 -2.24 -13.81
CA GLU A 155 2.07 -1.49 -14.20
C GLU A 155 1.15 -2.40 -15.02
N ASN A 156 -0.12 -2.46 -14.61
CA ASN A 156 -1.15 -3.17 -15.34
C ASN A 156 -2.22 -2.16 -15.77
N PRO A 157 -2.71 -2.21 -17.02
CA PRO A 157 -3.77 -1.31 -17.45
C PRO A 157 -5.04 -1.53 -16.61
N PRO A 158 -5.86 -0.49 -16.39
CA PRO A 158 -7.13 -0.62 -15.66
C PRO A 158 -8.05 -1.64 -16.34
N SER A 159 -8.67 -2.52 -15.56
CA SER A 159 -9.63 -3.47 -16.11
C SER A 159 -10.88 -2.74 -16.63
N ARG A 160 -11.34 -3.10 -17.84
CA ARG A 160 -12.45 -2.39 -18.52
C ARG A 160 -13.79 -2.44 -17.78
N LYS A 161 -13.98 -3.41 -16.86
CA LYS A 161 -15.15 -3.53 -15.97
C LYS A 161 -14.74 -4.21 -14.66
N ASN A 162 -14.88 -3.51 -13.55
CA ASN A 162 -14.59 -4.08 -12.23
C ASN A 162 -15.57 -5.20 -11.87
N VAL A 163 -15.14 -6.18 -11.05
CA VAL A 163 -16.00 -7.33 -10.69
C VAL A 163 -17.23 -6.89 -9.91
N LEU A 164 -17.08 -5.87 -9.05
CA LEU A 164 -18.17 -5.38 -8.21
C LEU A 164 -19.33 -4.78 -9.03
N SER A 165 -19.03 -4.01 -10.08
CA SER A 165 -20.04 -3.49 -11.01
C SER A 165 -20.73 -4.62 -11.76
N ARG A 166 -19.97 -5.62 -12.25
CA ARG A 166 -20.54 -6.79 -12.92
C ARG A 166 -21.46 -7.61 -12.01
N ALA A 167 -21.04 -7.82 -10.77
CA ALA A 167 -21.85 -8.51 -9.76
C ALA A 167 -23.11 -7.71 -9.43
N TRP A 168 -22.99 -6.39 -9.28
CA TRP A 168 -24.12 -5.50 -9.00
C TRP A 168 -25.12 -5.41 -10.16
N GLU A 169 -24.65 -5.31 -11.40
CA GLU A 169 -25.47 -5.37 -12.61
C GLU A 169 -26.26 -6.68 -12.66
N LYS A 170 -25.60 -7.81 -12.37
CA LYS A 170 -26.24 -9.13 -12.36
C LYS A 170 -27.25 -9.28 -11.23
N THR A 171 -26.97 -8.75 -10.04
CA THR A 171 -27.94 -8.72 -8.93
C THR A 171 -29.16 -7.87 -9.28
N LYS A 172 -28.97 -6.70 -9.93
CA LYS A 172 -30.08 -5.87 -10.42
C LYS A 172 -30.93 -6.59 -11.45
N GLU A 173 -30.31 -7.31 -12.38
CA GLU A 173 -31.01 -8.11 -13.39
C GLU A 173 -31.82 -9.26 -12.77
N ILE A 174 -31.27 -9.93 -11.74
CA ILE A 174 -32.00 -10.96 -11.00
C ILE A 174 -33.17 -10.33 -10.23
N ALA A 175 -32.96 -9.20 -9.57
CA ALA A 175 -34.00 -8.50 -8.81
C ALA A 175 -35.12 -7.95 -9.71
N SER A 176 -34.81 -7.45 -10.91
CA SER A 176 -35.82 -6.99 -11.86
C SER A 176 -36.64 -8.16 -12.40
N ARG A 177 -36.01 -9.28 -12.75
CA ARG A 177 -36.72 -10.50 -13.17
C ARG A 177 -37.62 -11.03 -12.06
N ALA A 178 -37.15 -11.06 -10.82
CA ALA A 178 -37.95 -11.50 -9.68
C ALA A 178 -39.20 -10.62 -9.45
N ARG A 179 -39.12 -9.33 -9.77
CA ARG A 179 -40.27 -8.41 -9.71
C ARG A 179 -41.30 -8.68 -10.80
N ASP A 180 -40.90 -9.20 -11.97
CA ASP A 180 -41.82 -9.57 -13.05
C ASP A 180 -42.57 -10.89 -12.78
N TYR A 181 -42.18 -11.64 -11.74
CA TYR A 181 -42.83 -12.88 -11.30
C TYR A 181 -43.73 -12.71 -10.05
N LEU A 182 -43.88 -11.48 -9.53
CA LEU A 182 -44.77 -11.10 -8.43
C LEU A 182 -45.92 -10.23 -8.95
#